data_AF-A0A496AYJ4-F1
#
_entry.id   AF-A0A496AYJ4-F1
#
_cell.length_a   1.000
_cell.length_b   1.000
_cell.length_c   1.000
_cell.angle_alpha   90.00
_cell.angle_beta   90.00
_cell.angle_gamma   90.00
#
_symmetry.space_group_name_H-M   'P 1'
#
loop_
_entity.id
_entity.type
_entity.pdbx_description
1 polymer ?
#
loop_
_entity_poly.entity_id
_entity_poly.type
_entity_poly.pdbx_seq_one_letter_code
_entity_poly.pdbx_strand_id
1 'polypeptide(L)'
;MIQYFQSLRDTKTLFCFLQTFSFFILLILTPSIYADVYHIRNGDTLLIAVIGQPEYTHSVKVREDGRISYFGGDFDVLDKTTEQVNTIIRDFLRTEKLVNNPVIMVSVVSEENRIYVGGAVKNPGRYSISPESDVDLFRAISLAGGMAVNADRRQVQLIRHKAYVDSQKNISNLSETSYDLSNVTENLEIRVNSNDLVYVHLLNEIDVQGEVKLPGKLFIKGKSSVSDVLARSGGFTKEANVNSLIHVTRDGTLTELSASEEFWNRTENRPDISLNDGDVLFVPNRFKIQPVYVTGYVRTPGAQSVEGPVSIQKAIALAGGLEDSADRKTYHIHRKDGKTEVHKFQVGSDPIILYPGDILEIHKKYQVNWVLISTITATVIGFTTFLINVTRE
;
A
#
# COMPACT_ATOMS: atom_id res chain seq x y z
N MET A 1 -48.75 55.77 -60.48
CA MET A 1 -48.58 54.56 -59.65
C MET A 1 -48.70 53.25 -60.48
N ILE A 2 -48.28 53.24 -61.75
CA ILE A 2 -48.24 52.02 -62.60
C ILE A 2 -46.89 51.86 -63.34
N GLN A 3 -45.99 52.86 -63.27
CA GLN A 3 -44.65 52.78 -63.88
C GLN A 3 -43.54 52.26 -62.96
N TYR A 4 -43.82 51.95 -61.69
CA TYR A 4 -42.81 51.42 -60.75
C TYR A 4 -42.72 49.89 -60.73
N PHE A 5 -43.65 49.20 -61.40
CA PHE A 5 -43.80 47.74 -61.36
C PHE A 5 -43.30 47.01 -62.62
N GLN A 6 -42.32 47.58 -63.33
CA GLN A 6 -41.66 46.91 -64.47
C GLN A 6 -40.16 46.64 -64.28
N SER A 7 -39.61 46.89 -63.08
CA SER A 7 -38.18 46.67 -62.78
C SER A 7 -37.88 45.42 -61.95
N LEU A 8 -38.84 44.54 -61.71
CA LEU A 8 -38.64 43.30 -60.94
C LEU A 8 -38.72 42.05 -61.81
N ARG A 9 -38.20 42.14 -63.04
CA ARG A 9 -37.85 40.97 -63.86
C ARG A 9 -36.33 40.78 -63.86
N ASP A 10 -35.75 40.80 -62.67
CA ASP A 10 -34.38 40.35 -62.47
C ASP A 10 -34.41 39.32 -61.35
N THR A 11 -34.51 38.05 -61.74
CA THR A 11 -34.46 36.91 -60.82
C THR A 11 -33.18 36.91 -59.98
N LYS A 12 -32.15 37.66 -60.39
CA LYS A 12 -30.89 37.86 -59.67
C LYS A 12 -31.02 38.78 -58.45
N THR A 13 -31.84 39.83 -58.48
CA THR A 13 -31.95 40.76 -57.33
C THR A 13 -32.83 40.19 -56.21
N LEU A 14 -33.89 39.46 -56.56
CA LEU A 14 -34.72 38.74 -55.58
C LEU A 14 -33.95 37.58 -54.92
N PHE A 15 -33.13 36.86 -55.69
CA PHE A 15 -32.28 35.80 -55.16
C PHE A 15 -31.18 36.35 -54.24
N CYS A 16 -30.61 37.52 -54.57
CA CYS A 16 -29.62 38.20 -53.73
C CYS A 16 -30.25 38.73 -52.42
N PHE A 17 -31.50 39.22 -52.46
CA PHE A 17 -32.22 39.63 -51.26
C PHE A 17 -32.60 38.45 -50.35
N LEU A 18 -33.02 37.31 -50.93
CA LEU A 18 -33.30 36.10 -50.16
C LEU A 18 -32.03 35.49 -49.55
N GLN A 19 -30.91 35.49 -50.28
CA GLN A 19 -29.62 35.00 -49.77
C GLN A 19 -29.08 35.88 -48.65
N THR A 20 -29.20 37.20 -48.75
CA THR A 20 -28.76 38.13 -47.71
C THR A 20 -29.66 38.09 -46.47
N PHE A 21 -30.98 37.91 -46.64
CA PHE A 21 -31.91 37.73 -45.51
C PHE A 21 -31.73 36.37 -44.81
N SER A 22 -31.45 35.31 -45.56
CA SER A 22 -31.09 33.98 -45.02
C SER A 22 -29.76 34.02 -44.24
N PHE A 23 -28.76 34.77 -44.73
CA PHE A 23 -27.50 34.99 -44.02
C PHE A 23 -27.69 35.80 -42.73
N PHE A 24 -28.62 36.76 -42.73
CA PHE A 24 -28.94 37.57 -41.55
C PHE A 24 -29.69 36.77 -40.48
N ILE A 25 -30.59 35.87 -40.88
CA ILE A 25 -31.28 34.93 -39.97
C ILE A 25 -30.32 33.87 -39.42
N LEU A 26 -29.35 33.41 -40.22
CA LEU A 26 -28.32 32.47 -39.77
C LEU A 26 -27.33 33.11 -38.77
N LEU A 27 -27.14 34.44 -38.83
CA LEU A 27 -26.33 35.19 -37.87
C LEU A 27 -27.02 35.38 -36.50
N ILE A 28 -28.36 35.35 -36.47
CA ILE A 28 -29.16 35.48 -35.23
C ILE A 28 -29.34 34.10 -34.54
N LEU A 29 -29.08 33.00 -35.26
CA LEU A 29 -29.22 31.62 -34.80
C LEU A 29 -27.90 30.94 -34.42
N THR A 30 -26.81 31.69 -34.21
CA THR A 30 -25.61 31.09 -33.63
C THR A 30 -25.95 30.64 -32.21
N PRO A 31 -25.89 29.33 -31.88
CA PRO A 31 -25.99 28.92 -30.49
C PRO A 31 -24.86 29.61 -29.76
N SER A 32 -25.20 30.44 -28.76
CA SER A 32 -24.23 30.95 -27.81
C SER A 32 -23.43 29.75 -27.33
N ILE A 33 -22.15 29.71 -27.68
CA ILE A 33 -21.22 28.72 -27.16
C ILE A 33 -21.22 28.98 -25.66
N TYR A 34 -21.95 28.16 -24.90
CA TYR A 34 -21.89 28.15 -23.45
C TYR A 34 -20.53 27.57 -23.10
N ALA A 35 -19.52 28.44 -23.06
CA ALA A 35 -18.33 28.16 -22.28
C ALA A 35 -18.81 28.05 -20.84
N ASP A 36 -18.60 26.89 -20.22
CA ASP A 36 -18.94 26.66 -18.82
C ASP A 36 -18.08 27.62 -17.97
N VAL A 37 -18.67 28.75 -17.56
CA VAL A 37 -17.94 29.81 -16.87
C VAL A 37 -17.69 29.32 -15.44
N TYR A 38 -16.42 29.26 -15.04
CA TYR A 38 -16.07 28.80 -13.71
C TYR A 38 -16.59 29.77 -12.64
N HIS A 39 -17.37 29.23 -11.71
CA HIS A 39 -17.87 29.91 -10.52
C HIS A 39 -17.01 29.55 -9.30
N ILE A 40 -16.57 30.56 -8.55
CA ILE A 40 -15.68 30.43 -7.40
C ILE A 40 -16.37 29.69 -6.26
N ARG A 41 -15.63 28.79 -5.60
CA ARG A 41 -16.10 27.91 -4.52
C ARG A 41 -15.31 28.16 -3.23
N ASN A 42 -15.88 27.71 -2.12
CA ASN A 42 -15.19 27.69 -0.84
C ASN A 42 -13.89 26.87 -0.94
N GLY A 43 -12.81 27.42 -0.38
CA GLY A 43 -11.48 26.78 -0.37
C GLY A 43 -10.60 27.13 -1.57
N ASP A 44 -11.13 27.75 -2.63
CA ASP A 44 -10.32 28.27 -3.73
C ASP A 44 -9.34 29.32 -3.23
N THR A 45 -8.17 29.41 -3.88
CA THR A 45 -7.25 30.53 -3.66
C THR A 45 -7.25 31.39 -4.91
N LEU A 46 -7.43 32.70 -4.74
CA LEU A 46 -7.48 33.67 -5.83
C LEU A 46 -6.18 34.47 -5.81
N LEU A 47 -5.43 34.46 -6.91
CA LEU A 47 -4.37 35.42 -7.14
C LEU A 47 -4.98 36.67 -7.76
N ILE A 48 -4.91 37.76 -7.01
CA ILE A 48 -5.30 39.10 -7.44
C ILE A 48 -4.02 39.84 -7.80
N ALA A 49 -3.74 39.97 -9.09
CA ALA A 49 -2.56 40.67 -9.60
C ALA A 49 -2.95 42.08 -10.08
N VAL A 50 -2.34 43.10 -9.48
CA VAL A 50 -2.52 44.50 -9.88
C VAL A 50 -1.32 44.92 -10.72
N ILE A 51 -1.54 45.07 -12.02
CA ILE A 51 -0.45 45.33 -12.99
C ILE A 51 0.18 46.69 -12.71
N GLY A 52 1.51 46.71 -12.60
CA GLY A 52 2.29 47.91 -12.30
C GLY A 52 2.34 48.28 -10.82
N GLN A 53 1.66 47.53 -9.94
CA GLN A 53 1.61 47.77 -8.50
C GLN A 53 1.71 46.46 -7.71
N PRO A 54 2.93 45.89 -7.61
CA PRO A 54 3.16 44.63 -6.93
C PRO A 54 2.76 44.67 -5.44
N GLU A 55 2.78 45.83 -4.81
CA GLU A 55 2.36 46.05 -3.42
C GLU A 55 0.89 45.67 -3.15
N TYR A 56 0.04 45.68 -4.18
CA TYR A 56 -1.36 45.24 -4.10
C TYR A 56 -1.58 43.84 -4.69
N THR A 57 -0.55 43.16 -5.17
CA THR A 57 -0.67 41.81 -5.73
C THR A 57 -0.58 40.76 -4.63
N HIS A 58 -1.68 40.06 -4.32
CA HIS A 58 -1.74 39.08 -3.22
C HIS A 58 -2.56 37.84 -3.61
N SER A 59 -2.21 36.70 -3.00
CA SER A 59 -3.00 35.47 -3.07
C SER A 59 -3.91 35.40 -1.84
N VAL A 60 -5.21 35.21 -2.05
CA VAL A 60 -6.23 35.21 -0.99
C VAL A 60 -7.10 33.97 -1.06
N LYS A 61 -7.32 33.33 0.08
CA LYS A 61 -8.12 32.10 0.17
C LYS A 61 -9.59 32.41 0.47
N VAL A 62 -10.49 31.77 -0.26
CA VAL A 62 -11.94 31.83 -0.02
C VAL A 62 -12.25 31.04 1.25
N ARG A 63 -12.72 31.75 2.27
CA ARG A 63 -13.08 31.19 3.59
C ARG A 63 -14.38 30.38 3.51
N GLU A 64 -14.69 29.62 4.56
CA GLU A 64 -15.92 28.81 4.63
C GLU A 64 -17.21 29.63 4.56
N ASP A 65 -17.15 30.91 4.90
CA ASP A 65 -18.25 31.87 4.79
C ASP A 65 -18.44 32.45 3.38
N GLY A 66 -17.69 31.96 2.38
CA GLY A 66 -17.77 32.42 0.99
C GLY A 66 -17.06 33.74 0.70
N ARG A 67 -16.34 34.29 1.68
CA ARG A 67 -15.69 35.60 1.57
C ARG A 67 -14.17 35.50 1.47
N ILE A 68 -13.57 36.52 0.88
CA ILE A 68 -12.12 36.76 0.90
C ILE A 68 -11.81 38.04 1.66
N SER A 69 -10.65 38.07 2.31
CA SER A 69 -10.12 39.28 2.93
C SER A 69 -8.96 39.81 2.10
N TYR A 70 -9.06 41.06 1.61
CA TYR A 70 -8.07 41.67 0.74
C TYR A 70 -7.89 43.14 1.13
N PHE A 71 -6.68 43.50 1.58
CA PHE A 71 -6.29 44.85 2.03
C PHE A 71 -7.29 45.52 2.99
N GLY A 72 -7.77 44.77 3.99
CA GLY A 72 -8.69 45.27 5.02
C GLY A 72 -10.17 45.31 4.61
N GLY A 73 -10.48 45.01 3.34
CA GLY A 73 -11.85 44.76 2.87
C GLY A 73 -12.20 43.27 2.95
N ASP A 74 -13.49 42.98 3.16
CA ASP A 74 -14.06 41.64 3.11
C ASP A 74 -15.08 41.57 1.95
N PHE A 75 -14.86 40.66 1.01
CA PHE A 75 -15.65 40.58 -0.23
C PHE A 75 -16.31 39.22 -0.36
N ASP A 76 -17.62 39.21 -0.64
CA ASP A 76 -18.35 38.01 -1.02
C ASP A 76 -17.99 37.63 -2.46
N VAL A 77 -17.45 36.42 -2.62
CA VAL A 77 -16.97 35.89 -3.90
C VAL A 77 -17.57 34.53 -4.23
N LEU A 78 -18.40 33.98 -3.35
CA LEU A 78 -19.02 32.68 -3.57
C LEU A 78 -19.95 32.73 -4.78
N ASP A 79 -19.84 31.72 -5.64
CA ASP A 79 -20.62 31.60 -6.88
C ASP A 79 -20.43 32.76 -7.87
N LYS A 80 -19.41 33.61 -7.67
CA LYS A 80 -19.04 34.68 -8.61
C LYS A 80 -18.00 34.19 -9.60
N THR A 81 -17.97 34.81 -10.77
CA THR A 81 -16.93 34.60 -11.77
C THR A 81 -15.70 35.46 -11.45
N THR A 82 -14.54 35.09 -12.00
CA THR A 82 -13.30 35.89 -11.84
C THR A 82 -13.45 37.32 -12.38
N GLU A 83 -14.27 37.54 -13.41
CA GLU A 83 -14.59 38.88 -13.93
C GLU A 83 -15.44 39.72 -12.97
N GLN A 84 -16.41 39.10 -12.31
CA GLN A 84 -17.23 39.76 -11.30
C GLN A 84 -16.38 40.14 -10.09
N VAL A 85 -15.50 39.24 -9.63
CA VAL A 85 -14.55 39.54 -8.54
C VAL A 85 -13.58 40.64 -8.94
N ASN A 86 -13.06 40.63 -10.17
CA ASN A 86 -12.22 41.71 -10.70
C ASN A 86 -12.92 43.07 -10.58
N THR A 87 -14.19 43.15 -10.95
CA THR A 87 -14.98 44.39 -10.86
C THR A 87 -15.14 44.86 -9.42
N ILE A 88 -15.49 43.96 -8.49
CA ILE A 88 -15.63 44.27 -7.06
C ILE A 88 -14.33 44.85 -6.49
N ILE A 89 -13.20 44.19 -6.76
CA ILE A 89 -11.89 44.62 -6.23
C ILE A 89 -11.42 45.91 -6.90
N ARG A 90 -11.68 46.10 -8.20
CA ARG A 90 -11.37 47.35 -8.92
C ARG A 90 -12.08 48.54 -8.32
N ASP A 91 -13.36 48.39 -8.02
CA ASP A 91 -14.16 49.48 -7.45
C ASP A 91 -13.73 49.81 -6.03
N PHE A 92 -13.35 48.80 -5.24
CA PHE A 92 -12.77 48.99 -3.91
C PHE A 92 -11.46 49.79 -3.95
N LEU A 93 -10.48 49.37 -4.75
CA LEU A 93 -9.17 50.04 -4.84
C LEU A 93 -9.28 51.49 -5.30
N ARG A 94 -10.26 51.81 -6.16
CA ARG A 94 -10.56 53.17 -6.59
C ARG A 94 -11.24 54.01 -5.50
N THR A 95 -12.22 53.44 -4.80
CA THR A 95 -13.02 54.14 -3.78
C THR A 95 -12.16 54.51 -2.58
N GLU A 96 -11.32 53.60 -2.13
CA GLU A 96 -10.37 53.83 -1.03
C GLU A 96 -9.15 54.67 -1.44
N LYS A 97 -9.09 55.11 -2.72
CA LYS A 97 -7.98 55.90 -3.29
C LYS A 97 -6.61 55.24 -3.12
N LEU A 98 -6.58 53.91 -3.07
CA LEU A 98 -5.35 53.12 -2.97
C LEU A 98 -4.63 53.10 -4.32
N VAL A 99 -5.39 52.98 -5.42
CA VAL A 99 -4.84 52.88 -6.77
C VAL A 99 -5.60 53.75 -7.76
N ASN A 100 -4.87 54.57 -8.53
CA ASN A 100 -5.44 55.33 -9.64
C ASN A 100 -5.50 54.45 -10.90
N ASN A 101 -6.72 54.11 -11.31
CA ASN A 101 -7.02 53.29 -12.51
C ASN A 101 -6.36 51.89 -12.51
N PRO A 102 -6.69 51.00 -11.55
CA PRO A 102 -6.06 49.70 -11.43
C PRO A 102 -6.42 48.76 -12.59
N VAL A 103 -5.40 48.15 -13.19
CA VAL A 103 -5.55 47.03 -14.12
C VAL A 103 -5.34 45.74 -13.33
N ILE A 104 -6.41 44.98 -13.12
CA ILE A 104 -6.41 43.80 -12.25
C ILE A 104 -6.63 42.55 -13.08
N MET A 105 -5.85 41.51 -12.80
CA MET A 105 -6.05 40.14 -13.26
C MET A 105 -6.38 39.27 -12.06
N VAL A 106 -7.53 38.59 -12.12
CA VAL A 106 -7.94 37.62 -11.09
C VAL A 106 -7.87 36.24 -11.71
N SER A 107 -7.10 35.35 -11.08
CA SER A 107 -6.98 33.96 -11.48
C SER A 107 -7.18 33.05 -10.26
N VAL A 108 -7.82 31.91 -10.47
CA VAL A 108 -7.94 30.89 -9.43
C VAL A 108 -6.64 30.11 -9.42
N VAL A 109 -5.88 30.23 -8.34
CA VAL A 109 -4.70 29.42 -8.07
C VAL A 109 -5.16 28.26 -7.20
N SER A 110 -5.35 27.08 -7.80
CA SER A 110 -5.63 25.87 -7.02
C SER A 110 -4.41 25.56 -6.16
N GLU A 111 -4.54 25.69 -4.85
CA GLU A 111 -3.39 25.63 -3.93
C GLU A 111 -2.76 24.24 -3.80
N GLU A 112 -3.35 23.17 -4.35
CA GLU A 112 -2.65 21.88 -4.46
C GLU A 112 -3.44 20.90 -5.33
N ASN A 113 -3.41 21.11 -6.65
CA ASN A 113 -3.69 20.01 -7.56
C ASN A 113 -2.57 18.99 -7.42
N ARG A 114 -2.68 18.09 -6.45
CA ARG A 114 -1.71 17.02 -6.21
C ARG A 114 -2.37 15.66 -6.34
N ILE A 115 -1.57 14.68 -6.73
CA ILE A 115 -1.91 13.27 -6.67
C ILE A 115 -0.97 12.59 -5.69
N TYR A 116 -1.42 11.47 -5.14
CA TYR A 116 -0.59 10.62 -4.31
C TYR A 116 -0.24 9.37 -5.09
N VAL A 117 1.03 9.02 -5.14
CA VAL A 117 1.48 7.78 -5.79
C VAL A 117 2.25 6.97 -4.75
N GLY A 118 1.77 5.76 -4.47
CA GLY A 118 2.29 4.89 -3.42
C GLY A 118 2.39 3.42 -3.82
N GLY A 119 2.95 2.61 -2.93
CA GLY A 119 3.18 1.19 -3.16
C GLY A 119 4.50 0.92 -3.90
N ALA A 120 4.51 -0.06 -4.81
CA ALA A 120 5.67 -0.52 -5.56
C ALA A 120 6.06 0.41 -6.73
N VAL A 121 6.37 1.67 -6.40
CA VAL A 121 6.93 2.66 -7.33
C VAL A 121 8.32 3.07 -6.86
N LYS A 122 9.15 3.64 -7.76
CA LYS A 122 10.53 4.00 -7.38
C LYS A 122 10.59 5.13 -6.35
N ASN A 123 9.77 6.16 -6.53
CA ASN A 123 9.71 7.32 -5.64
C ASN A 123 8.26 7.53 -5.19
N PRO A 124 7.80 6.85 -4.11
CA PRO A 124 6.47 7.11 -3.57
C PRO A 124 6.40 8.52 -2.97
N GLY A 125 5.26 9.19 -3.13
CA GLY A 125 5.10 10.55 -2.63
C GLY A 125 3.92 11.30 -3.22
N ARG A 126 3.88 12.59 -2.92
CA ARG A 126 2.90 13.54 -3.46
C ARG A 126 3.49 14.25 -4.68
N TYR A 127 2.68 14.39 -5.72
CA TYR A 127 3.09 15.00 -6.99
C TYR A 127 2.11 16.07 -7.38
N SER A 128 2.60 17.30 -7.58
CA SER A 128 1.78 18.40 -8.10
C SER A 128 1.52 18.19 -9.59
N ILE A 129 0.27 18.33 -9.99
CA ILE A 129 -0.23 18.24 -11.35
C ILE A 129 -0.86 19.59 -11.73
N SER A 130 -0.72 20.00 -12.98
CA SER A 130 -1.35 21.24 -13.44
C SER A 130 -2.85 21.01 -13.66
N PRO A 131 -3.74 21.99 -13.34
CA PRO A 131 -5.18 21.89 -13.63
C PRO A 131 -5.50 21.65 -15.11
N GLU A 132 -4.64 22.15 -16.00
CA GLU A 132 -4.80 22.06 -17.46
C GLU A 132 -4.14 20.81 -18.06
N SER A 133 -3.35 20.07 -17.28
CA SER A 133 -2.69 18.86 -17.78
C SER A 133 -3.56 17.64 -17.53
N ASP A 134 -4.02 17.00 -18.60
CA ASP A 134 -4.54 15.64 -18.53
C ASP A 134 -3.44 14.72 -17.98
N VAL A 135 -3.62 14.27 -16.74
CA VAL A 135 -2.75 13.29 -16.10
C VAL A 135 -3.49 11.96 -16.08
N ASP A 136 -3.03 11.04 -16.91
CA ASP A 136 -3.46 9.65 -16.86
C ASP A 136 -2.70 8.84 -15.80
N LEU A 137 -3.17 7.63 -15.54
CA LEU A 137 -2.60 6.71 -14.57
C LEU A 137 -1.13 6.36 -14.87
N PHE A 138 -0.78 6.23 -16.15
CA PHE A 138 0.58 5.89 -16.56
C PHE A 138 1.55 7.06 -16.33
N ARG A 139 1.10 8.29 -16.61
CA ARG A 139 1.83 9.52 -16.36
C ARG A 139 2.00 9.75 -14.86
N ALA A 140 0.97 9.50 -14.06
CA ALA A 140 1.07 9.53 -12.60
C ALA A 140 2.19 8.61 -12.08
N ILE A 141 2.22 7.35 -12.52
CA ILE A 141 3.27 6.40 -12.16
C ILE A 141 4.64 6.83 -12.70
N SER A 142 4.68 7.44 -13.89
CA SER A 142 5.91 7.94 -14.50
C SER A 142 6.52 9.12 -13.72
N LEU A 143 5.69 10.02 -13.17
CA LEU A 143 6.13 11.07 -12.25
C LEU A 143 6.81 10.50 -11.01
N ALA A 144 6.37 9.34 -10.54
CA ALA A 144 7.01 8.58 -9.46
C ALA A 144 8.29 7.82 -9.86
N GLY A 145 8.83 8.06 -11.06
CA GLY A 145 10.01 7.38 -11.61
C GLY A 145 9.73 6.01 -12.23
N GLY A 146 8.44 5.66 -12.39
CA GLY A 146 7.98 4.37 -12.87
C GLY A 146 7.77 3.34 -11.75
N MET A 147 7.28 2.17 -12.15
CA MET A 147 7.09 1.03 -11.25
C MET A 147 8.42 0.44 -10.78
N ALA A 148 8.43 -0.09 -9.55
CA ALA A 148 9.54 -0.89 -9.02
C ALA A 148 9.62 -2.27 -9.71
N VAL A 149 10.72 -3.00 -9.47
CA VAL A 149 10.94 -4.33 -10.06
C VAL A 149 9.95 -5.37 -9.52
N ASN A 150 9.59 -5.24 -8.25
CA ASN A 150 8.62 -6.09 -7.56
C ASN A 150 7.18 -5.53 -7.62
N ALA A 151 6.87 -4.70 -8.61
CA ALA A 151 5.53 -4.13 -8.76
C ALA A 151 4.59 -5.06 -9.54
N ASP A 152 3.37 -5.25 -9.04
CA ASP A 152 2.34 -5.96 -9.77
C ASP A 152 1.60 -5.02 -10.73
N ARG A 153 1.95 -5.13 -12.01
CA ARG A 153 1.32 -4.36 -13.09
C ARG A 153 -0.17 -4.67 -13.25
N ARG A 154 -0.65 -5.83 -12.77
CA ARG A 154 -2.06 -6.24 -12.89
C ARG A 154 -2.97 -5.64 -11.83
N GLN A 155 -2.37 -5.14 -10.75
CA GLN A 155 -3.08 -4.68 -9.57
C GLN A 155 -2.64 -3.26 -9.21
N VAL A 156 -3.01 -2.31 -10.07
CA VAL A 156 -2.88 -0.90 -9.76
C VAL A 156 -4.23 -0.35 -9.35
N GLN A 157 -4.33 0.10 -8.11
CA GLN A 157 -5.53 0.71 -7.56
C GLN A 157 -5.52 2.22 -7.78
N LEU A 158 -6.66 2.74 -8.21
CA LEU A 158 -6.99 4.15 -8.11
C LEU A 158 -8.05 4.30 -7.02
N ILE A 159 -7.69 5.03 -5.97
CA ILE A 159 -8.57 5.33 -4.85
C ILE A 159 -8.97 6.80 -4.96
N ARG A 160 -10.26 7.03 -5.20
CA ARG A 160 -10.83 8.37 -5.30
C ARG A 160 -11.67 8.69 -4.07
N HIS A 161 -11.51 9.88 -3.52
CA HIS A 161 -12.39 10.36 -2.45
C HIS A 161 -13.73 10.82 -3.05
N LYS A 162 -14.77 10.00 -2.93
CA LYS A 162 -16.14 10.40 -3.26
C LYS A 162 -16.80 10.95 -2.01
N ALA A 163 -16.96 12.26 -1.93
CA ALA A 163 -17.86 12.88 -0.97
C ALA A 163 -19.31 12.62 -1.42
N TYR A 164 -19.87 11.48 -1.05
CA TYR A 164 -21.31 11.24 -1.19
C TYR A 164 -21.97 11.52 0.17
N VAL A 165 -22.75 12.61 0.23
CA VAL A 165 -23.63 12.90 1.37
C VAL A 165 -24.98 12.29 1.04
N ASP A 166 -25.20 11.03 1.42
CA ASP A 166 -26.56 10.50 1.51
C ASP A 166 -27.10 10.82 2.92
N SER A 167 -28.38 11.18 2.99
CA SER A 167 -29.06 11.61 4.21
C SER A 167 -29.29 10.45 5.20
N GLN A 168 -28.80 9.24 4.92
CA GLN A 168 -28.93 8.08 5.80
C GLN A 168 -27.63 7.25 5.86
N LYS A 169 -26.76 7.64 6.81
CA LYS A 169 -25.95 6.75 7.67
C LYS A 169 -25.34 5.48 7.00
N ASN A 170 -24.34 5.67 6.13
CA ASN A 170 -23.12 4.85 6.09
C ASN A 170 -22.05 5.56 5.26
N ILE A 171 -20.99 6.01 5.93
CA ILE A 171 -19.93 6.82 5.35
C ILE A 171 -18.77 5.89 4.99
N SER A 172 -18.74 5.38 3.76
CA SER A 172 -17.50 4.89 3.16
C SER A 172 -17.20 5.74 1.92
N ASN A 173 -16.40 6.79 2.13
CA ASN A 173 -16.15 7.90 1.18
C ASN A 173 -15.11 7.59 0.10
N LEU A 174 -14.80 6.32 -0.18
CA LEU A 174 -13.69 5.93 -1.05
C LEU A 174 -14.19 5.01 -2.17
N SER A 175 -13.99 5.43 -3.40
CA SER A 175 -14.18 4.61 -4.60
C SER A 175 -12.83 4.00 -4.96
N GLU A 176 -12.69 2.70 -4.75
CA GLU A 176 -11.50 1.94 -5.14
C GLU A 176 -11.76 1.23 -6.46
N THR A 177 -10.82 1.33 -7.40
CA THR A 177 -10.90 0.63 -8.68
C THR A 177 -9.53 0.08 -9.05
N SER A 178 -9.46 -1.22 -9.32
CA SER A 178 -8.22 -1.89 -9.74
C SER A 178 -8.13 -1.93 -11.26
N TYR A 179 -6.94 -1.69 -11.79
CA TYR A 179 -6.61 -1.67 -13.20
C TYR A 179 -5.41 -2.58 -13.49
N ASP A 180 -5.46 -3.27 -14.64
CA ASP A 180 -4.36 -4.09 -15.14
C ASP A 180 -3.58 -3.34 -16.22
N LEU A 181 -2.45 -2.75 -15.83
CA LEU A 181 -1.52 -2.03 -16.70
C LEU A 181 -0.52 -2.94 -17.43
N SER A 182 -0.74 -4.26 -17.44
CA SER A 182 0.07 -5.18 -18.26
C SER A 182 -0.13 -4.96 -19.75
N ASN A 183 -1.34 -4.56 -20.15
CA ASN A 183 -1.68 -4.25 -21.53
C ASN A 183 -1.82 -2.73 -21.71
N VAL A 184 -0.89 -2.14 -22.47
CA VAL A 184 -0.76 -0.69 -22.60
C VAL A 184 -1.93 -0.08 -23.39
N THR A 185 -2.57 -0.84 -24.28
CA THR A 185 -3.56 -0.32 -25.24
C THR A 185 -4.92 0.06 -24.65
N GLU A 186 -5.33 -0.51 -23.52
CA GLU A 186 -6.67 -0.29 -22.95
C GLU A 186 -6.69 0.76 -21.82
N ASN A 187 -5.52 1.15 -21.30
CA ASN A 187 -5.41 1.88 -20.04
C ASN A 187 -4.83 3.29 -20.16
N LEU A 188 -4.60 3.77 -21.38
CA LEU A 188 -4.07 5.11 -21.66
C LEU A 188 -5.08 6.24 -21.36
N GLU A 189 -6.37 5.91 -21.19
CA GLU A 189 -7.43 6.91 -21.00
C GLU A 189 -7.87 7.08 -19.53
N ILE A 190 -7.25 6.36 -18.59
CA ILE A 190 -7.64 6.43 -17.17
C ILE A 190 -7.12 7.72 -16.56
N ARG A 191 -7.98 8.74 -16.49
CA ARG A 191 -7.68 10.03 -15.86
C ARG A 191 -7.57 9.92 -14.33
N VAL A 192 -6.56 10.59 -13.79
CA VAL A 192 -6.31 10.76 -12.36
C VAL A 192 -6.64 12.19 -11.98
N ASN A 193 -7.52 12.36 -10.99
CA ASN A 193 -7.96 13.66 -10.52
C ASN A 193 -7.11 14.14 -9.34
N SER A 194 -7.24 15.43 -9.02
CA SER A 194 -6.66 15.97 -7.79
C SER A 194 -7.16 15.21 -6.56
N ASN A 195 -6.23 14.93 -5.65
CA ASN A 195 -6.37 14.14 -4.43
C ASN A 195 -6.66 12.65 -4.61
N ASP A 196 -6.58 12.13 -5.84
CA ASP A 196 -6.58 10.68 -6.07
C ASP A 196 -5.30 10.04 -5.52
N LEU A 197 -5.42 8.81 -5.01
CA LEU A 197 -4.32 7.95 -4.63
C LEU A 197 -4.17 6.83 -5.67
N VAL A 198 -3.03 6.82 -6.35
CA VAL A 198 -2.57 5.73 -7.20
C VAL A 198 -1.71 4.81 -6.35
N TYR A 199 -2.17 3.59 -6.10
CA TYR A 199 -1.47 2.60 -5.31
C TYR A 199 -1.11 1.39 -6.18
N VAL A 200 0.19 1.10 -6.28
CA VAL A 200 0.70 -0.05 -7.05
C VAL A 200 1.03 -1.18 -6.07
N HIS A 201 0.39 -2.34 -6.21
CA HIS A 201 0.69 -3.47 -5.33
C HIS A 201 2.08 -4.04 -5.56
N LEU A 202 2.63 -4.67 -4.52
CA LEU A 202 3.81 -5.49 -4.63
C LEU A 202 3.41 -6.87 -5.20
N LEU A 203 4.29 -7.46 -5.99
CA LEU A 203 4.22 -8.87 -6.33
C LEU A 203 4.44 -9.69 -5.06
N ASN A 204 3.71 -10.79 -4.97
CA ASN A 204 3.94 -11.77 -3.92
C ASN A 204 5.32 -12.40 -4.12
N GLU A 205 6.00 -12.74 -3.03
CA GLU A 205 7.36 -13.27 -3.03
C GLU A 205 7.36 -14.67 -2.41
N ILE A 206 8.03 -15.63 -3.07
CA ILE A 206 8.31 -16.95 -2.50
C ILE A 206 9.82 -17.13 -2.47
N ASP A 207 10.36 -17.58 -1.34
CA ASP A 207 11.78 -17.88 -1.23
C ASP A 207 12.04 -19.36 -1.54
N VAL A 208 12.79 -19.63 -2.61
CA VAL A 208 13.13 -21.00 -3.02
C VAL A 208 14.57 -21.30 -2.61
N GLN A 209 14.74 -22.25 -1.72
CA GLN A 209 16.04 -22.58 -1.12
C GLN A 209 16.44 -24.03 -1.39
N GLY A 210 17.74 -24.30 -1.27
CA GLY A 210 18.29 -25.65 -1.38
C GLY A 210 18.61 -26.08 -2.82
N GLU A 211 18.35 -27.35 -3.12
CA GLU A 211 18.80 -28.04 -4.34
C GLU A 211 17.91 -27.80 -5.57
N VAL A 212 17.80 -26.53 -5.95
CA VAL A 212 17.21 -26.08 -7.23
C VAL A 212 18.29 -25.44 -8.11
N LYS A 213 18.06 -25.37 -9.42
CA LYS A 213 19.06 -24.76 -10.33
C LYS A 213 19.26 -23.27 -10.09
N LEU A 214 18.19 -22.56 -9.75
CA LEU A 214 18.19 -21.12 -9.48
C LEU A 214 17.55 -20.86 -8.11
N PRO A 215 18.30 -20.98 -7.00
CA PRO A 215 17.79 -20.63 -5.68
C PRO A 215 17.66 -19.12 -5.53
N GLY A 216 16.72 -18.70 -4.69
CA GLY A 216 16.49 -17.31 -4.33
C GLY A 216 15.01 -16.93 -4.34
N LYS A 217 14.78 -15.62 -4.19
CA LYS A 217 13.46 -15.01 -4.12
C LYS A 217 12.82 -14.96 -5.49
N LEU A 218 11.62 -15.55 -5.61
CA LEU A 218 10.82 -15.59 -6.81
C LEU A 218 9.56 -14.74 -6.64
N PHE A 219 9.42 -13.72 -7.47
CA PHE A 219 8.20 -12.93 -7.52
C PHE A 219 7.11 -13.68 -8.30
N ILE A 220 5.92 -13.84 -7.71
CA ILE A 220 4.76 -14.54 -8.27
C ILE A 220 3.56 -13.60 -8.37
N LYS A 221 2.64 -13.93 -9.28
CA LYS A 221 1.40 -13.18 -9.51
C LYS A 221 0.29 -13.83 -8.71
N GLY A 222 -0.09 -13.25 -7.57
CA GLY A 222 -1.13 -13.84 -6.72
C GLY A 222 -0.68 -15.16 -6.09
N LYS A 223 -1.40 -16.26 -6.38
CA LYS A 223 -1.03 -17.60 -5.90
C LYS A 223 -0.28 -18.36 -6.98
N SER A 224 0.82 -19.02 -6.61
CA SER A 224 1.54 -19.95 -7.50
C SER A 224 1.59 -21.34 -6.88
N SER A 225 1.65 -22.36 -7.73
CA SER A 225 1.76 -23.73 -7.28
C SER A 225 3.22 -24.14 -7.08
N VAL A 226 3.48 -25.19 -6.29
CA VAL A 226 4.84 -25.70 -6.08
C VAL A 226 5.49 -26.08 -7.42
N SER A 227 4.75 -26.72 -8.33
CA SER A 227 5.29 -27.07 -9.65
C SER A 227 5.66 -25.84 -10.48
N ASP A 228 4.84 -24.78 -10.48
CA ASP A 228 5.13 -23.53 -11.19
C ASP A 228 6.39 -22.87 -10.63
N VAL A 229 6.50 -22.77 -9.30
CA VAL A 229 7.66 -22.21 -8.62
C VAL A 229 8.93 -23.01 -8.94
N LEU A 230 8.87 -24.34 -8.91
CA LEU A 230 10.01 -25.20 -9.25
C LEU A 230 10.40 -25.07 -10.73
N ALA A 231 9.43 -25.03 -11.65
CA ALA A 231 9.68 -24.86 -13.07
C ALA A 231 10.37 -23.52 -13.35
N ARG A 232 9.90 -22.44 -12.71
CA ARG A 232 10.49 -21.10 -12.81
C ARG A 232 11.87 -21.00 -12.16
N SER A 233 12.15 -21.85 -11.16
CA SER A 233 13.46 -21.99 -10.52
C SER A 233 14.43 -22.90 -11.32
N GLY A 234 14.05 -23.30 -12.54
CA GLY A 234 14.85 -24.15 -13.43
C GLY A 234 14.78 -25.65 -13.14
N GLY A 235 13.93 -26.05 -12.18
CA GLY A 235 13.77 -27.42 -11.70
C GLY A 235 14.83 -27.84 -10.67
N PHE A 236 14.81 -29.11 -10.31
CA PHE A 236 15.72 -29.72 -9.34
C PHE A 236 17.16 -29.85 -9.86
N THR A 237 18.14 -29.83 -8.96
CA THR A 237 19.50 -30.31 -9.23
C THR A 237 19.54 -31.85 -9.19
N LYS A 238 20.68 -32.45 -9.58
CA LYS A 238 20.86 -33.92 -9.51
C LYS A 238 20.97 -34.45 -8.07
N GLU A 239 21.26 -33.56 -7.13
CA GLU A 239 21.45 -33.88 -5.72
C GLU A 239 20.19 -33.61 -4.88
N ALA A 240 19.13 -33.09 -5.50
CA ALA A 240 17.87 -32.81 -4.82
C ALA A 240 17.23 -34.09 -4.28
N ASN A 241 16.71 -34.01 -3.04
CA ASN A 241 15.75 -34.97 -2.54
C ASN A 241 14.35 -34.54 -2.96
N VAL A 242 13.89 -35.05 -4.10
CA VAL A 242 12.57 -34.77 -4.67
C VAL A 242 11.42 -35.44 -3.92
N ASN A 243 11.74 -36.38 -3.02
CA ASN A 243 10.75 -37.15 -2.27
C ASN A 243 10.23 -36.43 -1.01
N SER A 244 10.98 -35.45 -0.52
CA SER A 244 10.70 -34.77 0.75
C SER A 244 11.02 -33.28 0.65
N LEU A 245 10.16 -32.53 -0.05
CA LEU A 245 10.27 -31.07 -0.05
C LEU A 245 9.76 -30.53 1.28
N ILE A 246 10.29 -29.38 1.70
CA ILE A 246 9.88 -28.72 2.93
C ILE A 246 9.22 -27.40 2.56
N HIS A 247 7.93 -27.28 2.82
CA HIS A 247 7.20 -26.02 2.69
C HIS A 247 7.05 -25.38 4.05
N VAL A 248 7.51 -24.15 4.17
CA VAL A 248 7.34 -23.32 5.35
C VAL A 248 6.44 -22.16 4.98
N THR A 249 5.29 -22.04 5.62
CA THR A 249 4.40 -20.90 5.43
C THR A 249 4.89 -19.69 6.22
N ARG A 250 4.42 -18.49 5.84
CA ARG A 250 4.79 -17.23 6.52
C ARG A 250 4.55 -17.20 8.03
N ASP A 251 3.56 -17.93 8.52
CA ASP A 251 3.27 -18.10 9.97
C ASP A 251 4.27 -19.03 10.68
N GLY A 252 5.20 -19.64 9.94
CA GLY A 252 6.20 -20.58 10.41
C GLY A 252 5.78 -22.06 10.29
N THR A 253 4.56 -22.37 9.85
CA THR A 253 4.10 -23.77 9.76
C THR A 253 4.91 -24.55 8.73
N LEU A 254 5.62 -25.56 9.22
CA LEU A 254 6.44 -26.45 8.41
C LEU A 254 5.64 -27.69 8.03
N THR A 255 5.43 -27.88 6.74
CA THR A 255 4.79 -29.05 6.15
C THR A 255 5.80 -29.77 5.26
N GLU A 256 6.00 -31.05 5.53
CA GLU A 256 6.82 -31.93 4.69
C GLU A 256 5.94 -32.43 3.54
N LEU A 257 6.33 -32.11 2.32
CA LEU A 257 5.63 -32.48 1.11
C LEU A 257 6.26 -33.75 0.56
N SER A 258 5.64 -34.89 0.86
CA SER A 258 6.05 -36.18 0.32
C SER A 258 5.48 -36.37 -1.08
N ALA A 259 6.35 -36.42 -2.09
CA ALA A 259 5.94 -36.58 -3.49
C ALA A 259 6.90 -37.52 -4.21
N SER A 260 6.40 -38.55 -4.90
CA SER A 260 7.30 -39.46 -5.63
C SER A 260 7.97 -38.79 -6.84
N GLU A 261 9.11 -39.31 -7.29
CA GLU A 261 9.72 -38.89 -8.57
C GLU A 261 8.72 -38.92 -9.75
N GLU A 262 7.82 -39.90 -9.76
CA GLU A 262 6.77 -40.01 -10.76
C GLU A 262 5.75 -38.87 -10.69
N PHE A 263 5.45 -38.35 -9.49
CA PHE A 263 4.53 -37.23 -9.31
C PHE A 263 5.02 -35.99 -10.08
N TRP A 264 6.33 -35.71 -10.00
CA TRP A 264 6.95 -34.56 -10.67
C TRP A 264 7.01 -34.68 -12.20
N ASN A 265 6.89 -35.91 -12.73
CA ASN A 265 6.97 -36.20 -14.15
C ASN A 265 5.58 -36.26 -14.84
N ARG A 266 4.47 -36.33 -14.10
CA ARG A 266 3.11 -36.46 -14.69
C ARG A 266 2.58 -35.14 -15.23
N THR A 267 2.19 -35.00 -16.49
CA THR A 267 1.75 -33.68 -17.01
C THR A 267 0.30 -33.31 -16.63
N GLU A 268 -0.54 -34.27 -16.22
CA GLU A 268 -1.98 -34.05 -15.99
C GLU A 268 -2.42 -34.31 -14.54
N ASN A 269 -3.37 -33.49 -14.07
CA ASN A 269 -4.15 -33.66 -12.84
C ASN A 269 -3.33 -33.82 -11.54
N ARG A 270 -2.31 -32.97 -11.36
CA ARG A 270 -1.55 -32.89 -10.10
C ARG A 270 -2.39 -32.14 -9.05
N PRO A 271 -2.73 -32.73 -7.90
CA PRO A 271 -3.09 -31.94 -6.73
C PRO A 271 -1.84 -31.15 -6.33
N ASP A 272 -1.75 -29.92 -6.80
CA ASP A 272 -0.59 -29.05 -6.57
C ASP A 272 -0.87 -28.11 -5.41
N ILE A 273 0.13 -27.96 -4.55
CA ILE A 273 0.01 -27.15 -3.36
C ILE A 273 0.22 -25.71 -3.77
N SER A 274 -0.74 -24.85 -3.41
CA SER A 274 -0.60 -23.41 -3.63
C SER A 274 0.26 -22.82 -2.54
N LEU A 275 1.29 -22.11 -2.97
CA LEU A 275 2.16 -21.30 -2.14
C LEU A 275 1.64 -19.86 -2.13
N ASN A 276 1.77 -19.20 -0.98
CA ASN A 276 1.34 -17.83 -0.74
C ASN A 276 2.55 -16.89 -0.59
N ASP A 277 2.25 -15.59 -0.51
CA ASP A 277 3.25 -14.55 -0.25
C ASP A 277 4.00 -14.78 1.07
N GLY A 278 5.33 -14.77 1.00
CA GLY A 278 6.24 -14.96 2.11
C GLY A 278 6.51 -16.43 2.47
N ASP A 279 5.96 -17.38 1.71
CA ASP A 279 6.26 -18.80 1.92
C ASP A 279 7.68 -19.12 1.46
N VAL A 280 8.29 -20.12 2.11
CA VAL A 280 9.61 -20.66 1.77
C VAL A 280 9.43 -22.10 1.30
N LEU A 281 9.98 -22.39 0.11
CA LEU A 281 10.09 -23.74 -0.41
C LEU A 281 11.55 -24.18 -0.32
N PHE A 282 11.83 -25.12 0.57
CA PHE A 282 13.17 -25.67 0.75
C PHE A 282 13.25 -27.06 0.11
N VAL A 283 14.27 -27.24 -0.74
CA VAL A 283 14.57 -28.52 -1.41
C VAL A 283 15.81 -29.13 -0.78
N PRO A 284 15.68 -30.22 0.00
CA PRO A 284 16.83 -30.87 0.63
C PRO A 284 17.80 -31.47 -0.37
N ASN A 285 19.03 -31.70 0.09
CA ASN A 285 20.03 -32.47 -0.66
C ASN A 285 20.03 -33.92 -0.16
N ARG A 286 19.82 -34.87 -1.07
CA ARG A 286 19.71 -36.31 -0.77
C ARG A 286 20.98 -36.94 -0.19
N PHE A 287 22.14 -36.29 -0.37
CA PHE A 287 23.44 -36.79 0.08
C PHE A 287 23.97 -36.01 1.28
N LYS A 288 23.31 -34.93 1.69
CA LYS A 288 23.81 -34.02 2.71
C LYS A 288 22.89 -34.03 3.94
N ILE A 289 23.26 -34.85 4.90
CA ILE A 289 22.60 -34.90 6.21
C ILE A 289 23.36 -33.96 7.15
N GLN A 290 22.68 -32.94 7.65
CA GLN A 290 23.27 -31.96 8.57
C GLN A 290 22.60 -32.07 9.94
N PRO A 291 23.36 -32.01 11.05
CA PRO A 291 22.75 -32.13 12.36
C PRO A 291 22.12 -30.82 12.82
N VAL A 292 21.00 -30.93 13.54
CA VAL A 292 20.61 -29.95 14.56
C VAL A 292 21.02 -30.49 15.92
N TYR A 293 21.52 -29.64 16.81
CA TYR A 293 22.00 -30.09 18.12
C TYR A 293 20.92 -29.90 19.16
N VAL A 294 20.49 -30.97 19.82
CA VAL A 294 19.51 -30.88 20.92
C VAL A 294 20.22 -31.21 22.22
N THR A 295 20.21 -30.30 23.17
CA THR A 295 21.01 -30.36 24.41
C THR A 295 20.16 -30.08 25.64
N GLY A 296 20.69 -30.43 26.82
CA GLY A 296 20.02 -30.25 28.10
C GLY A 296 19.12 -31.42 28.47
N TYR A 297 17.94 -31.13 29.02
CA TYR A 297 17.04 -32.12 29.65
C TYR A 297 16.11 -32.80 28.64
N VAL A 298 16.69 -33.50 27.68
CA VAL A 298 16.01 -34.40 26.74
C VAL A 298 16.52 -35.83 26.96
N ARG A 299 15.78 -36.85 26.52
CA ARG A 299 16.18 -38.25 26.76
C ARG A 299 17.47 -38.63 26.06
N THR A 300 17.66 -38.16 24.83
CA THR A 300 18.81 -38.47 23.99
C THR A 300 19.45 -37.17 23.48
N PRO A 301 20.22 -36.46 24.33
CA PRO A 301 20.90 -35.24 23.90
C PRO A 301 22.01 -35.57 22.90
N GLY A 302 22.24 -34.65 21.97
CA GLY A 302 23.28 -34.77 20.95
C GLY A 302 22.84 -34.25 19.58
N ALA A 303 23.64 -34.60 18.58
CA ALA A 303 23.39 -34.27 17.19
C ALA A 303 22.24 -35.12 16.64
N GLN A 304 21.18 -34.47 16.18
CA GLN A 304 20.04 -35.07 15.50
C GLN A 304 20.19 -34.87 13.99
N SER A 305 20.40 -35.96 13.27
CA SER A 305 20.55 -35.96 11.81
C SER A 305 19.26 -35.52 11.12
N VAL A 306 19.32 -34.42 10.37
CA VAL A 306 18.18 -33.90 9.59
C VAL A 306 18.59 -33.57 8.17
N GLU A 307 17.63 -33.65 7.24
CA GLU A 307 17.85 -33.35 5.82
C GLU A 307 17.58 -31.87 5.48
N GLY A 308 17.10 -31.09 6.44
CA GLY A 308 16.76 -29.69 6.23
C GLY A 308 16.24 -29.01 7.49
N PRO A 309 15.57 -27.87 7.35
CA PRO A 309 14.92 -27.20 8.48
C PRO A 309 13.89 -28.11 9.14
N VAL A 310 13.80 -28.08 10.46
CA VAL A 310 12.86 -28.90 11.23
C VAL A 310 12.14 -28.10 12.30
N SER A 311 10.93 -28.51 12.65
CA SER A 311 10.22 -27.93 13.79
C SER A 311 10.86 -28.35 15.12
N ILE A 312 10.71 -27.49 16.13
CA ILE A 312 11.15 -27.79 17.51
C ILE A 312 10.57 -29.13 18.00
N GLN A 313 9.29 -29.37 17.69
CA GLN A 313 8.59 -30.59 18.10
C GLN A 313 9.22 -31.83 17.48
N LYS A 314 9.55 -31.79 16.17
CA LYS A 314 10.25 -32.88 15.48
C LYS A 314 11.64 -33.08 16.06
N ALA A 315 12.39 -32.01 16.33
CA ALA A 315 13.73 -32.10 16.93
C ALA A 315 13.71 -32.73 18.35
N ILE A 316 12.76 -32.33 19.19
CA ILE A 316 12.57 -32.93 20.53
C ILE A 316 12.17 -34.41 20.41
N ALA A 317 11.31 -34.75 19.45
CA ALA A 317 10.90 -36.13 19.21
C ALA A 317 12.10 -37.00 18.76
N LEU A 318 12.93 -36.50 17.85
CA LEU A 318 14.19 -37.16 17.43
C LEU A 318 15.14 -37.37 18.62
N ALA A 319 15.21 -36.40 19.54
CA ALA A 319 15.95 -36.50 20.79
C ALA A 319 15.29 -37.40 21.87
N GLY A 320 14.29 -38.22 21.51
CA GLY A 320 13.61 -39.15 22.41
C GLY A 320 12.58 -38.51 23.34
N GLY A 321 12.25 -37.24 23.14
CA GLY A 321 11.31 -36.47 23.96
C GLY A 321 11.97 -35.73 25.13
N LEU A 322 11.17 -34.88 25.78
CA LEU A 322 11.58 -34.17 27.01
C LEU A 322 11.70 -35.14 28.18
N GLU A 323 12.69 -34.92 29.04
CA GLU A 323 12.81 -35.61 30.32
C GLU A 323 11.73 -35.13 31.31
N ASP A 324 11.43 -35.90 32.35
CA ASP A 324 10.45 -35.51 33.38
C ASP A 324 10.91 -34.28 34.19
N SER A 325 12.23 -34.12 34.32
CA SER A 325 12.86 -33.01 35.00
C SER A 325 13.04 -31.77 34.10
N ALA A 326 12.67 -31.84 32.82
CA ALA A 326 12.83 -30.76 31.85
C ALA A 326 11.87 -29.59 32.08
N ASP A 327 12.33 -28.38 31.78
CA ASP A 327 11.44 -27.22 31.74
C ASP A 327 10.52 -27.31 30.52
N ARG A 328 9.22 -27.40 30.80
CA ARG A 328 8.15 -27.40 29.78
C ARG A 328 7.59 -26.00 29.52
N LYS A 329 8.22 -24.95 30.06
CA LYS A 329 7.80 -23.56 29.86
C LYS A 329 8.66 -22.84 28.84
N THR A 330 9.97 -23.04 28.87
CA THR A 330 10.90 -22.30 28.01
C THR A 330 11.95 -23.20 27.38
N TYR A 331 12.45 -22.77 26.21
CA TYR A 331 13.59 -23.36 25.53
C TYR A 331 14.42 -22.26 24.88
N HIS A 332 15.72 -22.51 24.72
CA HIS A 332 16.65 -21.56 24.13
C HIS A 332 17.14 -22.10 22.79
N ILE A 333 17.21 -21.23 21.79
CA ILE A 333 17.83 -21.53 20.50
C ILE A 333 19.08 -20.69 20.39
N HIS A 334 20.21 -21.34 20.14
CA HIS A 334 21.44 -20.68 19.74
C HIS A 334 21.60 -20.85 18.24
N ARG A 335 21.49 -19.72 17.53
CA ARG A 335 21.62 -19.65 16.08
C ARG A 335 23.10 -19.62 15.69
N LYS A 336 23.39 -20.00 14.45
CA LYS A 336 24.76 -20.01 13.90
C LYS A 336 25.43 -18.62 13.88
N ASP A 337 24.65 -17.55 13.84
CA ASP A 337 25.14 -16.16 13.90
C ASP A 337 25.59 -15.73 15.32
N GLY A 338 25.43 -16.60 16.33
CA GLY A 338 25.76 -16.33 17.71
C GLY A 338 24.62 -15.70 18.51
N LYS A 339 23.45 -15.47 17.91
CA LYS A 339 22.27 -14.94 18.60
C LYS A 339 21.60 -16.06 19.41
N THR A 340 21.25 -15.75 20.66
CA THR A 340 20.43 -16.62 21.51
C THR A 340 19.00 -16.09 21.56
N GLU A 341 18.04 -16.96 21.27
CA GLU A 341 16.61 -16.66 21.29
C GLU A 341 15.93 -17.48 22.38
N VAL A 342 15.18 -16.82 23.26
CA VAL A 342 14.44 -17.49 24.35
C VAL A 342 12.97 -17.53 24.00
N HIS A 343 12.42 -18.73 23.93
CA HIS A 343 11.05 -18.97 23.49
C HIS A 343 10.27 -19.75 24.54
N LYS A 344 8.94 -19.59 24.52
CA LYS A 344 8.03 -20.32 25.41
C LYS A 344 7.42 -21.50 24.66
N PHE A 345 7.21 -22.61 25.35
CA PHE A 345 6.36 -23.69 24.86
C PHE A 345 4.90 -23.25 24.97
N GLN A 346 4.40 -22.53 23.96
CA GLN A 346 2.99 -22.19 23.83
C GLN A 346 2.33 -23.14 22.84
N VAL A 347 1.16 -23.65 23.22
CA VAL A 347 0.30 -24.41 22.30
C VAL A 347 -0.38 -23.39 21.38
N GLY A 348 -0.05 -23.42 20.09
CA GLY A 348 -0.59 -22.50 19.08
C GLY A 348 0.22 -21.22 18.83
N SER A 349 1.45 -21.11 19.34
CA SER A 349 2.39 -20.06 18.91
C SER A 349 3.08 -20.43 17.60
N ASP A 350 3.52 -19.41 16.85
CA ASP A 350 4.28 -19.50 15.60
C ASP A 350 5.28 -20.67 15.64
N PRO A 351 5.27 -21.58 14.67
CA PRO A 351 6.16 -22.72 14.67
C PRO A 351 7.58 -22.22 14.39
N ILE A 352 8.38 -22.15 15.44
CA ILE A 352 9.77 -21.78 15.32
C ILE A 352 10.52 -22.93 14.65
N ILE A 353 11.29 -22.58 13.62
CA ILE A 353 12.03 -23.54 12.81
C ILE A 353 13.50 -23.51 13.22
N LEU A 354 14.08 -24.70 13.37
CA LEU A 354 15.51 -24.92 13.52
C LEU A 354 16.13 -25.17 12.15
N TYR A 355 17.18 -24.43 11.85
CA TYR A 355 18.00 -24.68 10.68
C TYR A 355 19.16 -25.59 11.04
N PRO A 356 19.68 -26.39 10.09
CA PRO A 356 20.84 -27.22 10.37
C PRO A 356 22.03 -26.41 10.90
N GLY A 357 22.64 -26.89 11.99
CA GLY A 357 23.67 -26.19 12.75
C GLY A 357 23.16 -25.40 13.96
N ASP A 358 21.85 -25.16 14.11
CA ASP A 358 21.29 -24.55 15.30
C ASP A 358 21.39 -25.49 16.52
N ILE A 359 21.49 -24.91 17.71
CA ILE A 359 21.48 -25.62 18.99
C ILE A 359 20.18 -25.31 19.74
N LEU A 360 19.36 -26.33 19.97
CA LEU A 360 18.22 -26.28 20.88
C LEU A 360 18.68 -26.71 22.28
N GLU A 361 18.53 -25.82 23.26
CA GLU A 361 18.87 -26.07 24.65
C GLU A 361 17.61 -26.09 25.52
N ILE A 362 17.39 -27.22 26.20
CA ILE A 362 16.28 -27.42 27.14
C ILE A 362 16.82 -27.36 28.57
N HIS A 363 16.34 -26.41 29.35
CA HIS A 363 16.76 -26.24 30.74
C HIS A 363 16.05 -27.20 31.70
N LYS A 364 16.58 -27.34 32.91
CA LYS A 364 15.89 -28.07 34.00
C LYS A 364 14.69 -27.27 34.45
N LYS A 365 13.59 -27.95 34.78
CA LYS A 365 12.48 -27.36 35.51
C LYS A 365 12.98 -26.83 36.85
N TYR A 366 12.88 -25.53 37.06
CA TYR A 366 13.15 -24.94 38.36
C TYR A 366 12.13 -25.46 39.38
N GLN A 367 12.60 -26.19 40.38
CA GLN A 367 11.79 -26.64 41.50
C GLN A 367 12.17 -25.83 42.73
N VAL A 368 11.24 -25.01 43.20
CA VAL A 368 11.35 -24.38 44.51
C VAL A 368 11.31 -25.48 45.57
N ASN A 369 12.37 -25.60 46.36
CA ASN A 369 12.41 -26.56 47.44
C ASN A 369 11.54 -26.07 48.62
N TRP A 370 10.26 -26.44 48.60
CA TRP A 370 9.29 -26.06 49.64
C TRP A 370 9.63 -26.59 51.02
N VAL A 371 10.40 -27.68 51.13
CA VAL A 371 10.89 -28.20 52.41
C VAL A 371 11.95 -27.28 53.01
N LEU A 372 12.87 -26.78 52.18
CA LEU A 372 13.85 -25.77 52.60
C LEU A 372 13.14 -24.48 53.03
N ILE A 373 12.14 -24.03 52.26
CA ILE A 373 11.34 -22.86 52.62
C ILE A 373 10.58 -23.09 53.93
N SER A 374 9.91 -24.23 54.12
CA SER A 374 9.14 -24.50 55.34
C SER A 374 10.04 -24.65 56.57
N THR A 375 11.25 -25.18 56.41
CA THR A 375 12.23 -25.28 57.50
C THR A 375 12.71 -23.89 57.91
N ILE A 376 13.02 -23.02 56.95
CA ILE A 376 13.44 -21.64 57.22
C ILE A 376 12.30 -20.87 57.90
N THR A 377 11.07 -20.96 57.39
CA THR A 377 9.93 -20.26 58.00
C THR A 377 9.64 -20.77 59.40
N ALA A 378 9.67 -22.08 59.65
CA ALA A 378 9.50 -22.65 60.98
C ALA A 378 10.59 -22.17 61.96
N THR A 379 11.84 -22.07 61.50
CA THR A 379 12.96 -21.58 62.32
C THR A 379 12.79 -20.10 62.68
N VAL A 380 12.38 -19.27 61.72
CA VAL A 380 12.10 -17.85 61.95
C VAL A 380 10.94 -17.68 62.92
N ILE A 381 9.84 -18.44 62.75
CA ILE A 381 8.70 -18.41 63.67
C ILE A 381 9.16 -18.81 65.08
N GLY A 382 9.84 -19.93 65.23
CA GLY A 382 10.36 -20.40 66.52
C GLY A 382 11.26 -19.37 67.21
N PHE A 383 12.15 -18.71 66.44
CA PHE A 383 13.02 -17.66 66.96
C PHE A 383 12.25 -16.40 67.39
N THR A 384 11.25 -15.97 66.60
CA THR A 384 10.41 -14.84 67.00
C THR A 384 9.57 -15.13 68.24
N THR A 385 8.99 -16.32 68.36
CA THR A 385 8.27 -16.76 69.56
C THR A 385 9.20 -16.81 70.78
N PHE A 386 10.42 -17.29 70.62
CA PHE A 386 11.43 -17.28 71.68
C PHE A 386 11.74 -15.86 72.17
N LEU A 387 12.00 -14.91 71.26
CA LEU A 387 12.25 -13.51 71.63
C LEU A 387 11.05 -12.86 72.34
N ILE A 388 9.82 -13.15 71.90
CA ILE A 388 8.60 -12.64 72.55
C ILE A 388 8.46 -13.18 73.97
N ASN A 389 8.79 -14.46 74.21
CA ASN A 389 8.74 -15.04 75.55
C ASN A 389 9.83 -14.46 76.47
N VAL A 390 11.06 -14.30 75.98
CA VAL A 390 12.17 -13.71 76.76
C VAL A 390 11.93 -12.25 77.12
N THR A 391 11.15 -11.51 76.35
CA THR A 391 10.80 -10.11 76.64
C THR A 391 9.57 -9.95 77.55
N ARG A 392 8.86 -11.04 77.86
CA ARG A 392 7.69 -11.05 78.74
C ARG A 392 8.01 -11.48 80.18
N GLU A 393 9.10 -12.19 80.40
CA GLU A 393 9.71 -12.40 81.72
C GLU A 393 10.59 -11.21 82.10
#